data_AF-A0A516SLU7-F1
#
_entry.id   AF-A0A516SLU7-F1
#
_cell.length_a   1.000
_cell.length_b   1.000
_cell.length_c   1.000
_cell.angle_alpha   90.00
_cell.angle_beta   90.00
_cell.angle_gamma   90.00
#
_symmetry.space_group_name_H-M   'P 1'
#
loop_
_entity.id
_entity.type
_entity.pdbx_description
1 polymer ?
#
loop_
_entity_poly.entity_id
_entity_poly.type
_entity_poly.pdbx_seq_one_letter_code
_entity_poly.pdbx_strand_id
1 'polypeptide(L)'
;MNKRVHFPIETDPSSGLIAYPDEIQRFANADLATMPGHLIVDYAGALDLPVYVPPTQASLPLLVITKVISDQPDKTLVNLDRHEITCPQGATLTLTAELRGDDGQVLPYADSFRLPIRQRGGRDGLLIGRAVNGKVTVVAPFTAPGDDGAWQCDAAGINAGLPDDARLRFACLTVNVYRG
;
A
#
# COMPACT_ATOMS: atom_id res chain seq x y z
N MET A 1 4.97 -19.59 29.94
CA MET A 1 4.76 -18.71 28.76
C MET A 1 5.64 -19.28 27.66
N ASN A 2 5.06 -19.83 26.59
CA ASN A 2 5.83 -20.47 25.54
C ASN A 2 6.47 -19.39 24.65
N LYS A 3 7.77 -19.52 24.39
CA LYS A 3 8.53 -18.63 23.50
C LYS A 3 8.84 -19.38 22.22
N ARG A 4 8.68 -18.72 21.07
CA ARG A 4 9.07 -19.30 19.78
C ARG A 4 10.55 -19.00 19.51
N VAL A 5 11.33 -20.05 19.31
CA VAL A 5 12.80 -19.98 19.15
C VAL A 5 13.19 -20.43 17.74
N HIS A 6 14.24 -19.82 17.20
CA HIS A 6 14.77 -20.11 15.87
C HIS A 6 16.22 -20.60 15.94
N PHE A 7 16.49 -21.73 15.28
CA PHE A 7 17.85 -22.25 15.12
C PHE A 7 18.25 -22.26 13.64
N PRO A 8 19.38 -21.65 13.26
CA PRO A 8 19.93 -21.83 11.93
C PRO A 8 20.38 -23.28 11.78
N ILE A 9 19.98 -23.91 10.69
CA ILE A 9 20.40 -25.26 10.34
C ILE A 9 21.54 -25.13 9.33
N GLU A 10 22.76 -25.48 9.73
CA GLU A 10 23.89 -25.53 8.82
C GLU A 10 24.02 -26.94 8.25
N THR A 11 24.11 -27.05 6.92
CA THR A 11 24.51 -28.31 6.27
C THR A 11 26.03 -28.38 6.28
N ASP A 12 26.57 -29.44 6.88
CA ASP A 12 28.00 -29.72 6.80
C ASP A 12 28.39 -29.96 5.34
N PRO A 13 29.25 -29.11 4.75
CA PRO A 13 29.59 -29.19 3.33
C PRO A 13 30.37 -30.46 2.97
N SER A 14 30.91 -31.20 3.95
CA SER A 14 31.68 -32.43 3.73
C SER A 14 30.84 -33.71 3.73
N SER A 15 29.73 -33.73 4.47
CA SER A 15 28.88 -34.92 4.63
C SER A 15 27.50 -34.79 3.98
N GLY A 16 27.07 -33.56 3.66
CA GLY A 16 25.71 -33.27 3.20
C GLY A 16 24.66 -33.53 4.28
N LEU A 17 25.09 -33.84 5.51
CA LEU A 17 24.22 -34.06 6.65
C LEU A 17 23.88 -32.72 7.29
N ILE A 18 22.65 -32.63 7.77
CA ILE A 18 22.20 -31.50 8.56
C ILE A 18 22.87 -31.56 9.93
N ALA A 19 23.65 -30.53 10.28
CA ALA A 19 24.16 -30.34 11.63
C ALA A 19 23.15 -29.53 12.44
N TYR A 20 22.66 -30.13 13.51
CA TYR A 20 21.78 -29.45 14.47
C TYR A 20 22.63 -28.88 15.61
N PRO A 21 22.42 -27.63 16.06
CA PRO A 21 23.00 -27.17 17.31
C PRO A 21 22.70 -28.13 18.47
N ASP A 22 23.68 -28.37 19.34
CA ASP A 22 23.56 -29.29 20.49
C ASP A 22 22.35 -28.95 21.37
N GLU A 23 21.94 -27.68 21.38
CA GLU A 23 20.78 -27.18 22.09
C GLU A 23 19.45 -27.78 21.60
N ILE A 24 19.35 -28.23 20.34
CA ILE A 24 18.14 -28.85 19.77
C ILE A 24 17.74 -30.13 20.52
N GLN A 25 18.71 -30.84 21.13
CA GLN A 25 18.42 -32.03 21.94
C GLN A 25 17.56 -31.74 23.18
N ARG A 26 17.40 -30.46 23.56
CA ARG A 26 16.57 -30.04 24.69
C ARG A 26 15.08 -29.91 24.35
N PHE A 27 14.70 -30.13 23.08
CA PHE A 27 13.34 -29.91 22.60
C PHE A 27 12.66 -31.23 22.21
N ALA A 28 11.68 -31.66 23.00
CA ALA A 28 11.01 -32.95 22.83
C ALA A 28 10.05 -33.04 21.62
N ASN A 29 9.66 -31.89 21.03
CA ASN A 29 8.62 -31.80 20.00
C ASN A 29 9.06 -30.98 18.76
N ALA A 30 10.35 -30.98 18.42
CA ALA A 30 10.80 -30.34 17.20
C ALA A 30 10.22 -31.10 15.99
N ASP A 31 9.18 -30.56 15.36
CA ASP A 31 8.69 -31.05 14.08
C ASP A 31 9.74 -30.69 13.01
N LEU A 32 10.65 -31.63 12.75
CA LEU A 32 11.77 -31.48 11.82
C LEU A 32 11.31 -31.44 10.35
N ALA A 33 10.00 -31.50 10.09
CA ALA A 33 9.46 -31.66 8.74
C ALA A 33 9.13 -30.36 8.00
N THR A 34 9.29 -29.17 8.60
CA THR A 34 8.91 -27.91 7.94
C THR A 34 10.09 -26.96 7.69
N MET A 35 10.44 -26.88 6.40
CA MET A 35 11.36 -25.96 5.72
C MET A 35 12.86 -26.31 5.74
N PRO A 36 13.52 -26.39 4.56
CA PRO A 36 14.98 -26.47 4.50
C PRO A 36 15.59 -25.16 5.03
N GLY A 37 16.45 -25.27 6.04
CA GLY A 37 17.30 -24.18 6.56
C GLY A 37 16.95 -23.62 7.95
N HIS A 38 15.77 -23.91 8.50
CA HIS A 38 15.30 -23.27 9.73
C HIS A 38 14.47 -24.21 10.62
N LEU A 39 14.77 -24.27 11.92
CA LEU A 39 13.92 -24.95 12.91
C LEU A 39 13.17 -23.92 13.75
N ILE A 40 11.85 -24.08 13.84
CA ILE A 40 10.98 -23.27 14.71
C ILE A 40 10.41 -24.16 15.81
N VAL A 41 10.66 -23.82 17.07
CA VAL A 41 10.20 -24.62 18.21
C VAL A 41 9.56 -23.76 19.29
N ASP A 42 8.47 -24.26 19.90
CA ASP A 42 7.89 -23.68 21.10
C ASP A 42 8.67 -24.14 22.33
N TYR A 43 9.25 -23.19 23.07
CA TYR A 43 10.11 -23.42 24.22
C TYR A 43 9.45 -22.93 25.51
N ALA A 44 9.50 -23.75 26.57
CA ALA A 44 8.94 -23.44 27.89
C ALA A 44 10.00 -23.29 29.00
N GLY A 45 11.29 -23.15 28.68
CA GLY A 45 12.37 -23.06 29.67
C GLY A 45 12.99 -21.67 29.86
N ALA A 46 14.01 -21.60 30.73
CA ALA A 46 14.63 -20.35 31.20
C ALA A 46 15.91 -19.92 30.43
N LEU A 47 16.20 -20.55 29.28
CA LEU A 47 17.36 -20.19 28.46
C LEU A 47 17.11 -18.85 27.76
N ASP A 48 18.14 -18.00 27.72
CA ASP A 48 18.13 -16.74 27.00
C ASP A 48 18.43 -17.00 25.52
N LEU A 49 17.41 -17.47 24.80
CA LEU A 49 17.49 -17.82 23.39
C LEU A 49 17.07 -16.63 22.52
N PRO A 50 17.67 -16.44 21.33
CA PRO A 50 17.25 -15.40 20.39
C PRO A 50 15.79 -15.66 19.98
N VAL A 51 14.89 -14.78 20.40
CA VAL A 51 13.46 -14.85 20.07
C VAL A 51 13.27 -14.38 18.64
N TYR A 52 12.63 -15.20 17.82
CA TYR A 52 12.23 -14.79 16.47
C TYR A 52 11.03 -13.84 16.57
N VAL A 53 11.25 -12.57 16.23
CA VAL A 53 10.18 -11.65 15.87
C VAL A 53 9.93 -11.86 14.38
N PRO A 54 8.73 -12.30 13.96
CA PRO A 54 8.42 -12.35 12.53
C PRO A 54 8.71 -10.99 11.91
N PRO A 55 9.32 -10.91 10.71
CA PRO A 55 9.41 -9.64 10.02
C PRO A 55 7.98 -9.12 9.88
N THR A 56 7.69 -7.98 10.49
CA THR A 56 6.45 -7.26 10.27
C THR A 56 6.37 -7.05 8.77
N GLN A 57 5.40 -7.68 8.08
CA GLN A 57 5.17 -7.42 6.68
C GLN A 57 5.05 -5.90 6.51
N ALA A 58 5.97 -5.30 5.77
CA ALA A 58 5.94 -3.87 5.52
C ALA A 58 4.63 -3.56 4.82
N SER A 59 3.78 -2.88 5.55
CA SER A 59 2.43 -2.62 5.13
C SER A 59 2.38 -1.33 4.31
N LEU A 60 2.20 -1.50 3.00
CA LEU A 60 1.26 -0.71 2.20
C LEU A 60 0.80 0.65 2.77
N PRO A 61 1.51 1.79 2.68
CA PRO A 61 0.92 3.09 3.01
C PRO A 61 -0.41 3.30 2.26
N LEU A 62 -1.39 3.92 2.90
CA LEU A 62 -2.72 4.15 2.35
C LEU A 62 -2.90 5.61 1.94
N LEU A 63 -3.20 5.85 0.66
CA LEU A 63 -3.61 7.16 0.17
C LEU A 63 -5.11 7.34 0.39
N VAL A 64 -5.50 8.37 1.15
CA VAL A 64 -6.91 8.66 1.49
C VAL A 64 -7.29 10.05 0.98
N ILE A 65 -8.28 10.16 0.10
CA ILE A 65 -8.84 11.48 -0.28
C ILE A 65 -9.62 12.03 0.92
N THR A 66 -9.22 13.19 1.41
CA THR A 66 -9.84 13.83 2.59
C THR A 66 -10.70 15.04 2.23
N LYS A 67 -10.47 15.66 1.06
CA LYS A 67 -11.24 16.82 0.62
C LYS A 67 -11.28 16.91 -0.91
N VAL A 68 -12.40 17.39 -1.43
CA VAL A 68 -12.56 17.76 -2.84
C VAL A 68 -13.21 19.15 -2.88
N ILE A 69 -12.66 20.04 -3.69
CA ILE A 69 -13.18 21.38 -3.97
C ILE A 69 -13.38 21.49 -5.47
N SER A 70 -14.49 22.07 -5.90
CA SER A 70 -14.72 22.42 -7.31
C SER A 70 -14.80 23.93 -7.47
N ASP A 71 -14.38 24.44 -8.61
CA ASP A 71 -14.67 25.80 -9.08
C ASP A 71 -16.15 26.01 -9.46
N GLN A 72 -16.91 24.92 -9.62
CA GLN A 72 -18.36 24.92 -9.83
C GLN A 72 -19.07 24.09 -8.72
N PRO A 73 -19.03 24.54 -7.46
CA PRO A 73 -19.51 23.77 -6.31
C PRO A 73 -21.00 23.45 -6.38
N ASP A 74 -21.83 24.38 -6.87
CA ASP A 74 -23.29 24.21 -6.96
C ASP A 74 -23.73 23.15 -7.99
N LYS A 75 -22.80 22.72 -8.85
CA LYS A 75 -23.02 21.73 -9.90
C LYS A 75 -22.21 20.45 -9.67
N THR A 76 -21.46 20.38 -8.57
CA THR A 76 -20.58 19.25 -8.29
C THR A 76 -21.08 18.47 -7.09
N LEU A 77 -21.26 17.17 -7.27
CA LEU A 77 -21.63 16.23 -6.21
C LEU A 77 -20.38 15.43 -5.80
N VAL A 78 -20.06 15.45 -4.52
CA VAL A 78 -18.92 14.72 -3.95
C VAL A 78 -19.43 13.66 -2.98
N ASN A 79 -19.10 12.40 -3.24
CA ASN A 79 -19.38 11.27 -2.36
C ASN A 79 -18.09 10.51 -2.04
N LEU A 80 -17.39 10.95 -0.99
CA LEU A 80 -16.10 10.36 -0.61
C LEU A 80 -16.23 8.93 -0.05
N ASP A 81 -17.37 8.58 0.56
CA ASP A 81 -17.61 7.23 1.09
C ASP A 81 -17.71 6.18 -0.04
N ARG A 82 -18.15 6.61 -1.22
CA ARG A 82 -18.19 5.78 -2.44
C ARG A 82 -17.01 6.00 -3.37
N HIS A 83 -16.09 6.92 -3.01
CA HIS A 83 -15.00 7.35 -3.87
C HIS A 83 -15.48 7.83 -5.25
N GLU A 84 -16.57 8.59 -5.26
CA GLU A 84 -17.23 9.08 -6.47
C GLU A 84 -17.40 10.59 -6.45
N ILE A 85 -17.13 11.24 -7.57
CA ILE A 85 -17.38 12.66 -7.81
C ILE A 85 -18.17 12.77 -9.11
N THR A 86 -19.16 13.66 -9.15
CA THR A 86 -19.88 14.00 -10.39
C THR A 86 -19.81 15.51 -10.60
N CYS A 87 -19.33 15.95 -11.76
CA CYS A 87 -19.16 17.38 -12.06
C CYS A 87 -19.47 17.68 -13.54
N PRO A 88 -19.80 18.94 -13.90
CA PRO A 88 -20.00 19.30 -15.29
C PRO A 88 -18.66 19.35 -16.04
N GLN A 89 -18.69 19.12 -17.35
CA GLN A 89 -17.60 19.48 -18.24
C GLN A 89 -17.32 20.98 -18.13
N GLY A 90 -16.04 21.36 -18.11
CA GLY A 90 -15.60 22.72 -17.80
C GLY A 90 -15.23 22.94 -16.33
N ALA A 91 -15.44 21.96 -15.45
CA ALA A 91 -15.06 22.07 -14.04
C ALA A 91 -13.58 21.74 -13.81
N THR A 92 -13.00 22.39 -12.81
CA THR A 92 -11.70 22.07 -12.23
C THR A 92 -11.89 21.56 -10.80
N LEU A 93 -11.38 20.38 -10.52
CA LEU A 93 -11.39 19.80 -9.18
C LEU A 93 -10.03 19.97 -8.50
N THR A 94 -10.03 20.39 -7.25
CA THR A 94 -8.86 20.33 -6.36
C THR A 94 -9.10 19.27 -5.30
N LEU A 95 -8.30 18.21 -5.33
CA LEU A 95 -8.36 17.12 -4.37
C LEU A 95 -7.24 17.27 -3.35
N THR A 96 -7.57 17.06 -2.08
CA THR A 96 -6.60 16.89 -0.99
C THR A 96 -6.68 15.46 -0.50
N ALA A 97 -5.52 14.84 -0.31
CA ALA A 97 -5.39 13.50 0.21
C ALA A 97 -4.29 13.43 1.26
N GLU A 98 -4.28 12.36 2.04
CA GLU A 98 -3.26 12.07 3.04
C GLU A 98 -2.66 10.70 2.77
N LEU A 99 -1.32 10.62 2.82
CA LEU A 99 -0.60 9.37 2.82
C LEU A 99 -0.45 8.89 4.27
N ARG A 100 -1.12 7.80 4.62
CA ARG A 100 -1.17 7.27 5.98
C ARG A 100 -0.39 5.97 6.11
N GLY A 101 0.31 5.81 7.24
CA GLY A 101 0.90 4.55 7.65
C GLY A 101 -0.17 3.59 8.16
N ASP A 102 0.27 2.40 8.56
CA ASP A 102 -0.64 1.36 9.07
C ASP A 102 -1.22 1.65 10.44
N ASP A 103 -0.54 2.48 11.23
CA ASP A 103 -1.05 3.06 12.47
C ASP A 103 -2.10 4.17 12.22
N GLY A 104 -2.41 4.47 10.96
CA GLY A 104 -3.32 5.53 10.55
C GLY A 104 -2.73 6.94 10.63
N GLN A 105 -1.47 7.10 11.03
CA GLN A 105 -0.81 8.40 11.10
C GLN A 105 -0.38 8.90 9.72
N VAL A 106 -0.40 10.21 9.53
CA VAL A 106 0.10 10.81 8.28
C VAL A 106 1.62 10.69 8.22
N LEU A 107 2.12 10.06 7.16
CA LEU A 107 3.56 9.89 6.96
C LEU A 107 4.18 11.21 6.52
N PRO A 108 5.32 11.64 7.10
CA PRO A 108 6.00 12.88 6.70
C PRO A 108 6.71 12.69 5.35
N TYR A 109 5.93 12.69 4.27
CA TYR A 109 6.38 12.47 2.91
C TYR A 109 6.27 13.75 2.07
N ALA A 110 7.30 14.04 1.28
CA ALA A 110 7.31 15.20 0.38
C ALA A 110 7.89 14.80 -0.97
N ASP A 111 7.05 14.76 -1.99
CA ASP A 111 7.43 14.46 -3.38
C ASP A 111 6.24 14.75 -4.32
N SER A 112 6.36 14.36 -5.58
CA SER A 112 5.27 14.37 -6.56
C SER A 112 4.77 12.96 -6.88
N PHE A 113 3.45 12.80 -6.92
CA PHE A 113 2.78 11.57 -7.31
C PHE A 113 2.29 11.66 -8.75
N ARG A 114 2.49 10.57 -9.50
CA ARG A 114 1.80 10.36 -10.78
C ARG A 114 0.49 9.65 -10.48
N LEU A 115 -0.61 10.23 -10.93
CA LEU A 115 -1.94 9.62 -10.84
C LEU A 115 -2.46 9.41 -12.26
N PRO A 116 -2.16 8.26 -12.88
CA PRO A 116 -2.76 7.89 -14.15
C PRO A 116 -4.28 7.83 -14.00
N ILE A 117 -4.97 8.41 -14.98
CA ILE A 117 -6.43 8.37 -15.07
C ILE A 117 -6.83 7.76 -16.41
N ARG A 118 -7.89 6.97 -16.40
CA ARG A 118 -8.43 6.37 -17.62
C ARG A 118 -9.91 6.66 -17.73
N GLN A 119 -10.31 7.22 -18.86
CA GLN A 119 -11.70 7.38 -19.24
C GLN A 119 -12.24 6.03 -19.70
N ARG A 120 -13.48 5.69 -19.33
CA ARG A 120 -14.15 4.44 -19.78
C ARG A 120 -14.23 4.34 -21.31
N GLY A 121 -14.16 5.46 -22.03
CA GLY A 121 -14.06 5.53 -23.50
C GLY A 121 -12.68 5.18 -24.07
N GLY A 122 -11.70 4.82 -23.24
CA GLY A 122 -10.36 4.37 -23.65
C GLY A 122 -9.30 5.46 -23.73
N ARG A 123 -9.63 6.71 -23.37
CA ARG A 123 -8.66 7.80 -23.29
C ARG A 123 -7.88 7.72 -21.98
N ASP A 124 -6.56 7.84 -22.08
CA ASP A 124 -5.67 7.92 -20.93
C ASP A 124 -5.32 9.38 -20.63
N GLY A 125 -5.06 9.66 -19.36
CA GLY A 125 -4.60 10.94 -18.86
C GLY A 125 -3.64 10.74 -17.68
N LEU A 126 -2.97 11.82 -17.30
CA LEU A 126 -2.06 11.83 -16.16
C LEU A 126 -2.29 13.08 -15.33
N LEU A 127 -2.59 12.90 -14.05
CA LEU A 127 -2.61 13.96 -13.07
C LEU A 127 -1.33 13.92 -12.23
N ILE A 128 -0.90 15.10 -11.77
CA ILE A 128 0.24 15.22 -10.87
C ILE A 128 -0.26 15.68 -9.51
N GLY A 129 0.02 14.87 -8.49
CA GLY A 129 -0.19 15.23 -7.09
C GLY A 129 1.09 15.77 -6.50
N ARG A 130 1.01 16.82 -5.69
CA ARG A 130 2.15 17.35 -4.93
C ARG A 130 1.94 17.05 -3.46
N ALA A 131 2.90 16.37 -2.85
CA ALA A 131 2.89 16.03 -1.44
C ALA A 131 3.83 16.92 -0.64
N VAL A 132 3.33 17.41 0.50
CA VAL A 132 4.10 18.13 1.50
C VAL A 132 3.67 17.62 2.87
N ASN A 133 4.61 17.05 3.63
CA ASN A 133 4.35 16.43 4.95
C ASN A 133 3.17 15.44 4.92
N GLY A 134 3.12 14.58 3.91
CA GLY A 134 2.11 13.55 3.72
C GLY A 134 0.77 14.03 3.19
N LYS A 135 0.57 15.35 3.05
CA LYS A 135 -0.64 15.93 2.47
C LYS A 135 -0.44 16.12 0.98
N VAL A 136 -1.18 15.37 0.18
CA VAL A 136 -1.14 15.39 -1.28
C VAL A 136 -2.22 16.34 -1.81
N THR A 137 -1.86 17.23 -2.73
CA THR A 137 -2.81 18.09 -3.44
C THR A 137 -2.74 17.79 -4.94
N VAL A 138 -3.90 17.57 -5.56
CA VAL A 138 -4.04 17.28 -6.99
C VAL A 138 -5.00 18.29 -7.60
N VAL A 139 -4.67 18.84 -8.76
CA VAL A 139 -5.59 19.66 -9.55
C VAL A 139 -5.97 18.86 -10.80
N ALA A 140 -7.26 18.63 -11.00
CA ALA A 140 -7.82 17.84 -12.09
C ALA A 140 -8.77 18.71 -12.93
N PRO A 141 -8.29 19.30 -14.04
CA PRO A 141 -9.13 20.06 -14.95
C PRO A 141 -9.86 19.10 -15.92
N PHE A 142 -11.18 19.20 -15.98
CA PHE A 142 -12.03 18.51 -16.97
C PHE A 142 -12.62 19.52 -17.94
N THR A 143 -11.76 20.36 -18.51
CA THR A 143 -12.15 21.57 -19.25
C THR A 143 -12.15 21.39 -20.76
N ALA A 144 -11.58 20.31 -21.29
CA ALA A 144 -11.47 20.10 -22.72
C ALA A 144 -12.74 19.42 -23.28
N PRO A 145 -13.11 19.73 -24.54
CA PRO A 145 -14.08 18.95 -25.28
C PRO A 145 -13.70 17.46 -25.28
N GLY A 146 -14.66 16.57 -25.02
CA GLY A 146 -14.43 15.13 -24.91
C GLY A 146 -13.96 14.63 -23.54
N ASP A 147 -13.82 15.51 -22.54
CA ASP A 147 -13.57 15.09 -21.15
C ASP A 147 -14.83 14.51 -20.47
N ASP A 148 -16.00 14.55 -21.11
CA ASP A 148 -17.24 13.96 -20.59
C ASP A 148 -17.18 12.43 -20.51
N GLY A 149 -17.75 11.85 -19.47
CA GLY A 149 -17.75 10.41 -19.19
C GLY A 149 -17.13 10.07 -17.84
N ALA A 150 -16.94 8.77 -17.60
CA ALA A 150 -16.38 8.27 -16.35
C ALA A 150 -14.86 8.15 -16.45
N TRP A 151 -14.15 8.87 -15.59
CA TRP A 151 -12.70 8.78 -15.39
C TRP A 151 -12.39 8.00 -14.12
N GLN A 152 -11.41 7.12 -14.19
CA GLN A 152 -11.00 6.28 -13.08
C GLN A 152 -9.51 6.46 -12.78
N CYS A 153 -9.18 6.55 -11.51
CA CYS A 153 -7.81 6.43 -11.00
C CYS A 153 -7.78 5.27 -10.00
N ASP A 154 -6.86 4.33 -10.14
CA ASP A 154 -6.76 3.18 -9.23
C ASP A 154 -5.32 2.94 -8.74
N ALA A 155 -5.19 2.07 -7.73
CA ALA A 155 -3.90 1.74 -7.15
C ALA A 155 -2.96 1.04 -8.14
N ALA A 156 -3.50 0.26 -9.08
CA ALA A 156 -2.70 -0.48 -10.05
C ALA A 156 -1.97 0.48 -11.00
N GLY A 157 -2.67 1.51 -11.50
CA GLY A 157 -2.09 2.56 -12.31
C GLY A 157 -1.06 3.39 -11.56
N ILE A 158 -1.37 3.80 -10.32
CA ILE A 158 -0.43 4.59 -9.49
C ILE A 158 0.86 3.78 -9.21
N ASN A 159 0.73 2.49 -8.89
CA ASN A 159 1.86 1.63 -8.55
C ASN A 159 2.60 1.08 -9.79
N ALA A 160 2.11 1.34 -11.00
CA ALA A 160 2.70 0.81 -12.23
C ALA A 160 4.13 1.36 -12.40
N GLY A 161 5.11 0.45 -12.41
CA GLY A 161 6.52 0.79 -12.54
C GLY A 161 7.20 1.25 -11.25
N LEU A 162 6.53 1.18 -10.09
CA LEU A 162 7.15 1.39 -8.79
C LEU A 162 7.73 0.08 -8.22
N PRO A 163 8.91 0.13 -7.56
CA PRO A 163 9.42 -1.00 -6.78
C PRO A 163 8.48 -1.32 -5.61
N ASP A 164 8.52 -2.55 -5.11
CA ASP A 164 7.56 -3.07 -4.12
C ASP A 164 7.49 -2.22 -2.84
N ASP A 165 8.61 -1.67 -2.40
CA ASP A 165 8.76 -0.83 -1.21
C ASP A 165 8.25 0.62 -1.39
N ALA A 166 8.02 1.06 -2.63
CA ALA A 166 7.48 2.39 -2.94
C ALA A 166 5.98 2.36 -3.30
N ARG A 167 5.33 1.20 -3.24
CA ARG A 167 3.91 1.06 -3.56
C ARG A 167 3.01 1.56 -2.44
N LEU A 168 1.76 1.85 -2.79
CA LEU A 168 0.71 2.27 -1.86
C LEU A 168 -0.61 1.52 -2.10
N ARG A 169 -1.49 1.60 -1.11
CA ARG A 169 -2.90 1.23 -1.23
C ARG A 169 -3.72 2.46 -1.58
N PHE A 170 -4.70 2.31 -2.46
CA PHE A 170 -5.65 3.36 -2.82
C PHE A 170 -6.99 2.74 -3.16
N ALA A 171 -8.08 3.31 -2.62
CA ALA A 171 -9.43 2.77 -2.74
C ALA A 171 -10.10 3.03 -4.10
N CYS A 172 -9.32 3.49 -5.09
CA CYS A 172 -9.78 4.03 -6.37
C CYS A 172 -10.55 5.36 -6.19
N LEU A 173 -10.70 6.10 -7.27
CA LEU A 173 -11.58 7.27 -7.37
C LEU A 173 -12.20 7.30 -8.76
N THR A 174 -13.51 7.52 -8.82
CA THR A 174 -14.26 7.70 -10.06
C THR A 174 -14.77 9.13 -10.16
N VAL A 175 -14.50 9.78 -11.29
CA VAL A 175 -15.05 11.11 -11.62
C VAL A 175 -15.96 11.00 -12.84
N ASN A 176 -17.25 11.24 -12.64
CA ASN A 176 -18.25 11.27 -13.69
C ASN A 176 -18.43 12.70 -14.18
N VAL A 177 -17.97 12.98 -15.40
CA VAL A 177 -18.08 14.28 -16.04
C VAL A 177 -19.30 14.27 -16.96
N TYR A 178 -20.28 15.13 -16.73
CA TYR A 178 -21.48 15.21 -17.57
C TYR A 178 -21.44 16.45 -18.47
N ARG A 179 -22.08 16.37 -19.65
CA ARG A 179 -22.30 17.54 -20.50
C ARG A 179 -23.45 18.35 -19.90
N GLY A 180 -23.17 19.61 -19.58
CA GLY A 180 -24.17 20.59 -19.13
C GLY A 180 -24.98 21.17 -20.27
#